data_AF-A0A8D0HBW5-F1
#
_entry.id   AF-A0A8D0HBW5-F1
#
_cell.length_a   1.000
_cell.length_b   1.000
_cell.length_c   1.000
_cell.angle_alpha   90.00
_cell.angle_beta   90.00
_cell.angle_gamma   90.00
#
_symmetry.space_group_name_H-M   'P 1'
#
loop_
_entity.id
_entity.type
_entity.pdbx_description
1 polymer ?
#
loop_
_entity_poly.entity_id
_entity_poly.type
_entity_poly.pdbx_seq_one_letter_code
_entity_poly.pdbx_strand_id
1 'polypeptide(L)'
;MAIIGIPYYVFAWEDYDKYVMFASFNLLWSTVILEVWKRYSAVLTYRWGTLMMKRQFEEPRPGFHGVLGINPVTGREEPVYSSIRRQLRIYLVSLPFVCLCLYFSLYVMMIYFEMEEQALDYHYEDQTLFSSLILFMPSIIYAVVIEVMNRIYRYAAEFLTSWENHRLESSYQNHLVLKVLVFNFLNCFASLFYIAFVLFDMKRLRQSLATLLITSQVLNQCVEALLPYWLQKRRNKKVKKRIYSSKMDIDLSLFEQVNLEKEMDTFLGTFDDYLELFLQFGYVSLFSCVYPLAAVFAVLNNITENYSDALKMCRVFKRPFSEPTATIGVWQLAFETMSVISVVTNCVLIGMSPQVHAVFRDSKTELVLIVVLVEHILLALKFVMAFVIADKPRDIQIKLAKLEFESLEALKQQQMKLAAESLKE
;
A
#
# COMPACT_ATOMS: atom_id res chain seq x y z
N MET A 1 -13.02 10.99 9.98
CA MET A 1 -12.31 11.93 9.09
C MET A 1 -13.28 12.67 8.17
N ALA A 2 -13.95 12.02 7.20
CA ALA A 2 -14.83 12.69 6.24
C ALA A 2 -15.91 13.59 6.87
N ILE A 3 -16.72 13.06 7.79
CA ILE A 3 -17.81 13.81 8.44
C ILE A 3 -17.29 15.05 9.19
N ILE A 4 -16.16 14.91 9.89
CA ILE A 4 -15.54 16.03 10.62
C ILE A 4 -14.89 17.02 9.64
N GLY A 5 -14.34 16.57 8.52
CA GLY A 5 -13.69 17.42 7.52
C GLY A 5 -14.65 18.31 6.70
N ILE A 6 -15.91 17.91 6.54
CA ILE A 6 -16.92 18.70 5.80
C ILE A 6 -17.12 20.11 6.39
N PRO A 7 -17.50 20.28 7.68
CA PRO A 7 -17.69 21.61 8.26
C PRO A 7 -16.40 22.42 8.27
N TYR A 8 -15.23 21.76 8.43
CA TYR A 8 -13.94 22.41 8.37
C TYR A 8 -13.69 23.13 7.04
N TYR A 9 -14.08 22.49 5.94
CA TYR A 9 -13.94 23.07 4.62
C TYR A 9 -15.07 24.05 4.28
N VAL A 10 -16.33 23.69 4.53
CA VAL A 10 -17.51 24.48 4.10
C VAL A 10 -17.60 25.81 4.84
N PHE A 11 -17.32 25.80 6.15
CA PHE A 11 -17.38 27.02 6.96
C PHE A 11 -16.03 27.74 7.05
N ALA A 12 -15.03 27.31 6.28
CA ALA A 12 -13.66 27.80 6.35
C ALA A 12 -13.20 27.98 7.81
N TRP A 13 -13.36 26.92 8.60
CA TRP A 13 -12.92 26.85 9.99
C TRP A 13 -11.39 26.68 10.02
N GLU A 14 -10.72 27.69 9.48
CA GLU A 14 -9.28 27.74 9.32
C GLU A 14 -8.61 28.37 10.55
N ASP A 15 -9.32 28.67 11.63
CA ASP A 15 -8.68 29.19 12.84
C ASP A 15 -7.69 28.16 13.42
N TYR A 16 -6.61 28.66 14.03
CA TYR A 16 -5.51 27.84 14.55
C TYR A 16 -5.98 26.73 15.51
N ASP A 17 -6.88 27.07 16.43
CA ASP A 17 -7.47 26.15 17.40
C ASP A 17 -8.15 24.97 16.69
N LYS A 18 -8.86 25.25 15.60
CA LYS A 18 -9.59 24.26 14.82
C LYS A 18 -8.61 23.36 14.07
N TYR A 19 -7.57 23.90 13.42
CA TYR A 19 -6.58 23.07 12.73
C TYR A 19 -5.88 22.08 13.67
N VAL A 20 -5.44 22.54 14.85
CA VAL A 20 -4.79 21.67 15.84
C VAL A 20 -5.75 20.57 16.30
N MET A 21 -7.01 20.90 16.55
CA MET A 21 -8.03 19.92 16.96
C MET A 21 -8.30 18.87 15.87
N PHE A 22 -8.44 19.30 14.61
CA PHE A 22 -8.65 18.37 13.50
C PHE A 22 -7.45 17.48 13.23
N ALA A 23 -6.24 18.05 13.24
CA ALA A 23 -5.00 17.31 13.08
C ALA A 23 -4.83 16.26 14.18
N SER A 24 -5.00 16.66 15.44
CA SER A 24 -4.90 15.75 16.59
C SER A 24 -5.91 14.62 16.47
N PHE A 25 -7.17 14.93 16.14
CA PHE A 25 -8.18 13.91 15.88
C PHE A 25 -7.75 12.94 14.76
N ASN A 26 -7.27 13.43 13.61
CA ASN A 26 -6.89 12.58 12.49
C ASN A 26 -5.71 11.67 12.82
N LEU A 27 -4.70 12.18 13.54
CA LEU A 27 -3.51 11.44 13.94
C LEU A 27 -3.81 10.36 14.99
N LEU A 28 -4.73 10.64 15.92
CA LEU A 28 -5.20 9.64 16.88
C LEU A 28 -6.08 8.59 16.19
N TRP A 29 -7.01 9.05 15.35
CA TRP A 29 -7.90 8.18 14.58
C TRP A 29 -7.15 7.21 13.68
N SER A 30 -6.11 7.68 12.98
CA SER A 30 -5.28 6.84 12.11
C SER A 30 -4.58 5.71 12.87
N THR A 31 -4.29 5.92 14.15
CA THR A 31 -3.70 4.88 15.02
C THR A 31 -4.77 3.88 15.45
N VAL A 32 -5.91 4.38 15.91
CA VAL A 32 -7.04 3.54 16.36
C VAL A 32 -7.52 2.61 15.25
N ILE A 33 -7.69 3.08 14.02
CA ILE A 33 -8.19 2.22 12.92
C ILE A 33 -7.22 1.09 12.57
N LEU A 34 -5.91 1.33 12.63
CA LEU A 34 -4.89 0.32 12.31
C LEU A 34 -4.82 -0.76 13.40
N GLU A 35 -4.96 -0.36 14.66
CA GLU A 35 -5.03 -1.29 15.79
C GLU A 35 -6.33 -2.10 15.80
N VAL A 36 -7.47 -1.45 15.54
CA VAL A 36 -8.76 -2.11 15.41
C VAL A 36 -8.77 -3.08 14.22
N TRP A 37 -8.10 -2.73 13.12
CA TRP A 37 -7.94 -3.63 11.98
C TRP A 37 -7.17 -4.90 12.35
N LYS A 38 -6.05 -4.81 13.07
CA LYS A 38 -5.31 -6.00 13.56
C LYS A 38 -6.22 -6.92 14.39
N ARG A 39 -7.01 -6.33 15.29
CA ARG A 39 -7.97 -7.07 16.12
C ARG A 39 -9.05 -7.76 15.31
N TYR A 40 -9.62 -7.05 14.33
CA TYR A 40 -10.67 -7.58 13.48
C TYR A 40 -10.13 -8.68 12.55
N SER A 41 -8.96 -8.44 11.95
CA SER A 41 -8.25 -9.42 11.11
C SER A 41 -7.99 -10.71 11.88
N ALA A 42 -7.55 -10.63 13.15
CA ALA A 42 -7.34 -11.82 13.99
C ALA A 42 -8.62 -12.63 14.23
N VAL A 43 -9.79 -11.99 14.37
CA VAL A 43 -11.08 -12.69 14.51
C VAL A 43 -11.45 -13.40 13.22
N LEU A 44 -11.28 -12.74 12.07
CA LEU A 44 -11.58 -13.31 10.75
C LEU A 44 -10.68 -14.50 10.44
N THR A 45 -9.37 -14.35 10.60
CA THR A 45 -8.41 -15.41 10.26
C THR A 45 -8.43 -16.57 11.25
N TYR A 46 -8.83 -16.33 12.51
CA TYR A 46 -9.19 -17.42 13.42
C TYR A 46 -10.44 -18.16 12.94
N ARG A 47 -11.51 -17.44 12.55
CA ARG A 47 -12.75 -18.04 12.03
C ARG A 47 -12.53 -18.86 10.76
N TRP A 48 -11.64 -18.42 9.89
CA TRP A 48 -11.25 -19.14 8.67
C TRP A 48 -10.24 -20.27 8.92
N GLY A 49 -9.63 -20.33 10.12
CA GLY A 49 -8.58 -21.30 10.47
C GLY A 49 -7.19 -20.96 9.92
N THR A 50 -7.04 -19.93 9.08
CA THR A 50 -5.75 -19.53 8.50
C THR A 50 -4.77 -18.99 9.52
N LEU A 51 -5.26 -18.45 10.65
CA LEU A 51 -4.41 -18.01 11.77
C LEU A 51 -3.68 -19.19 12.44
N MET A 52 -4.28 -20.38 12.42
CA MET A 52 -3.73 -21.59 13.04
C MET A 52 -2.77 -22.34 12.11
N MET A 53 -2.71 -21.97 10.83
CA MET A 53 -1.86 -22.64 9.86
C MET A 53 -0.39 -22.30 10.11
N LYS A 54 0.42 -23.33 10.37
CA LYS A 54 1.86 -23.17 10.63
C LYS A 54 2.63 -22.98 9.32
N ARG A 55 2.80 -21.72 8.91
CA ARG A 55 3.51 -21.34 7.67
C ARG A 55 4.99 -21.77 7.61
N GLN A 56 5.62 -22.03 8.75
CA GLN A 56 7.02 -22.48 8.79
C GLN A 56 7.24 -23.81 8.06
N PHE A 57 6.17 -24.58 7.80
CA PHE A 57 6.19 -25.83 7.05
C PHE A 57 5.75 -25.67 5.59
N GLU A 58 5.61 -24.43 5.09
CA GLU A 58 5.34 -24.18 3.67
C GLU A 58 6.51 -24.68 2.79
N GLU A 59 6.12 -25.22 1.64
CA GLU A 59 7.05 -25.68 0.61
C GLU A 59 7.84 -24.49 0.04
N PRO A 60 9.10 -24.72 -0.38
CA PRO A 60 9.85 -23.70 -1.09
C PRO A 60 9.11 -23.29 -2.38
N ARG A 61 9.17 -22.00 -2.71
CA ARG A 61 8.57 -21.50 -3.94
C ARG A 61 9.21 -22.14 -5.18
N PRO A 62 8.50 -22.20 -6.33
CA PRO A 62 9.02 -22.85 -7.54
C PRO A 62 10.36 -22.28 -8.07
N GLY A 63 10.61 -20.99 -7.86
CA GLY A 63 11.83 -20.31 -8.29
C GLY A 63 13.01 -20.43 -7.31
N PHE A 64 12.83 -21.07 -6.15
CA PHE A 64 13.88 -21.17 -5.15
C PHE A 64 14.87 -22.29 -5.52
N HIS A 65 16.16 -21.95 -5.51
CA HIS A 65 17.22 -22.87 -5.90
C HIS A 65 18.38 -22.88 -4.90
N GLY A 66 19.06 -24.02 -4.78
CA GLY A 66 20.13 -24.21 -3.80
C GLY A 66 20.78 -25.56 -3.92
N VAL A 67 21.73 -25.86 -3.03
CA VAL A 67 22.31 -27.21 -2.93
C VAL A 67 21.29 -28.09 -2.22
N LEU A 68 21.07 -29.30 -2.72
CA LEU A 68 20.15 -30.24 -2.09
C LEU A 68 20.67 -30.62 -0.70
N GLY A 69 19.81 -30.54 0.31
CA GLY A 69 20.17 -30.86 1.69
C GLY A 69 18.95 -31.20 2.52
N ILE A 70 19.18 -31.69 3.74
CA ILE A 70 18.10 -32.01 4.67
C ILE A 70 17.71 -30.75 5.42
N ASN A 71 16.44 -30.36 5.36
CA ASN A 71 15.93 -29.24 6.15
C ASN A 71 15.87 -29.65 7.64
N PRO A 72 16.48 -28.87 8.56
CA PRO A 72 16.56 -29.21 9.97
C PRO A 72 15.21 -29.16 10.72
N VAL A 73 14.21 -28.50 10.15
CA VAL A 73 12.86 -28.34 10.71
C VAL A 73 11.92 -29.41 10.20
N THR A 74 11.89 -29.67 8.89
CA THR A 74 10.95 -30.64 8.28
C THR A 74 11.54 -32.05 8.18
N GLY A 75 12.87 -32.21 8.25
CA GLY A 75 13.56 -33.47 8.00
C GLY A 75 13.49 -33.94 6.55
N ARG A 76 12.91 -33.14 5.64
CA ARG A 76 12.77 -33.48 4.21
C ARG A 76 13.98 -32.98 3.42
N GLU A 77 14.28 -33.69 2.34
CA GLU A 77 15.28 -33.26 1.37
C GLU A 77 14.69 -32.12 0.51
N GLU A 78 15.29 -30.93 0.59
CA GLU A 78 14.90 -29.75 -0.17
C GLU A 78 16.12 -28.90 -0.53
N PRO A 79 16.03 -27.98 -1.50
CA PRO A 79 17.11 -27.05 -1.77
C PRO A 79 17.42 -26.20 -0.53
N VAL A 80 18.70 -26.03 -0.20
CA VAL A 80 19.16 -25.20 0.92
C VAL A 80 20.02 -24.06 0.38
N TYR A 81 19.80 -22.85 0.92
CA TYR A 81 20.53 -21.64 0.53
C TYR A 81 21.02 -20.88 1.76
N SER A 82 22.29 -20.45 1.73
CA SER A 82 22.91 -19.71 2.83
C SER A 82 22.23 -18.35 3.04
N SER A 83 21.72 -18.10 4.24
CA SER A 83 21.11 -16.82 4.61
C SER A 83 22.09 -15.65 4.49
N ILE A 84 23.38 -15.85 4.79
CA ILE A 84 24.39 -14.79 4.69
C ILE A 84 24.53 -14.32 3.24
N ARG A 85 24.60 -15.25 2.28
CA ARG A 85 24.66 -14.91 0.85
C ARG A 85 23.45 -14.10 0.42
N ARG A 86 22.26 -14.48 0.87
CA ARG A 86 21.02 -13.73 0.59
C ARG A 86 21.07 -12.32 1.19
N GLN A 87 21.48 -12.19 2.45
CA GLN A 87 21.59 -10.87 3.10
C GLN A 87 22.62 -9.98 2.40
N LEU A 88 23.76 -10.52 1.96
CA LEU A 88 24.73 -9.77 1.17
C LEU A 88 24.14 -9.27 -0.15
N ARG A 89 23.35 -10.09 -0.86
CA ARG A 89 22.64 -9.68 -2.09
C ARG A 89 21.68 -8.52 -1.82
N ILE A 90 20.89 -8.62 -0.74
CA ILE A 90 19.92 -7.60 -0.35
C ILE A 90 20.64 -6.28 -0.01
N TYR A 91 21.61 -6.30 0.91
CA TYR A 91 22.21 -5.08 1.43
C TYR A 91 23.26 -4.45 0.51
N LEU A 92 23.98 -5.23 -0.29
CA LEU A 92 25.07 -4.71 -1.13
C LEU A 92 24.66 -4.44 -2.59
N VAL A 93 23.56 -5.04 -3.07
CA VAL A 93 23.10 -4.85 -4.45
C VAL A 93 21.72 -4.25 -4.48
N SER A 94 20.74 -4.91 -3.83
CA SER A 94 19.35 -4.48 -3.94
C SER A 94 19.09 -3.12 -3.30
N LEU A 95 19.57 -2.92 -2.08
CA LEU A 95 19.36 -1.68 -1.34
C LEU A 95 20.04 -0.47 -2.03
N PRO A 96 21.32 -0.52 -2.46
CA PRO A 96 21.92 0.57 -3.23
C PRO A 96 21.20 0.85 -4.54
N PHE A 97 20.72 -0.18 -5.25
CA PHE A 97 19.93 0.00 -6.47
C PHE A 97 18.62 0.76 -6.19
N VAL A 98 17.89 0.38 -5.14
CA VAL A 98 16.67 1.09 -4.71
C VAL A 98 16.99 2.54 -4.39
N CYS A 99 18.04 2.82 -3.59
CA CYS A 99 18.46 4.18 -3.26
C CYS A 99 18.82 5.00 -4.51
N LEU A 100 19.50 4.41 -5.49
CA LEU A 100 19.82 5.06 -6.77
C LEU A 100 18.55 5.42 -7.55
N CYS A 101 17.57 4.51 -7.63
CA CYS A 101 16.30 4.79 -8.29
C CYS A 101 15.50 5.89 -7.58
N LEU A 102 15.52 5.93 -6.24
CA LEU A 102 14.88 7.00 -5.47
C LEU A 102 15.55 8.35 -5.74
N TYR A 103 16.88 8.40 -5.75
CA TYR A 103 17.61 9.61 -6.11
C TYR A 103 17.27 10.08 -7.54
N PHE A 104 17.25 9.16 -8.50
CA PHE A 104 16.90 9.46 -9.88
C PHE A 104 15.47 10.01 -10.01
N SER A 105 14.52 9.45 -9.26
CA SER A 105 13.15 9.99 -9.19
C SER A 105 13.10 11.43 -8.68
N LEU A 106 13.81 11.74 -7.60
CA LEU A 106 13.91 13.12 -7.10
C LEU A 106 14.53 14.05 -8.15
N TYR A 107 15.53 13.59 -8.88
CA TYR A 107 16.14 14.37 -9.97
C TYR A 107 15.14 14.66 -11.10
N VAL A 108 14.36 13.67 -11.53
CA VAL A 108 13.28 13.86 -12.52
C VAL A 108 12.22 14.85 -12.02
N MET A 109 11.88 14.80 -10.73
CA MET A 109 10.98 15.77 -10.11
C MET A 109 11.54 17.20 -10.16
N MET A 110 12.84 17.39 -9.92
CA MET A 110 13.47 18.71 -10.05
C MET A 110 13.39 19.26 -11.48
N ILE A 111 13.64 18.41 -12.49
CA ILE A 111 13.47 18.79 -13.91
C ILE A 111 12.02 19.22 -14.20
N TYR A 112 11.04 18.51 -13.64
CA TYR A 112 9.63 18.89 -13.79
C TYR A 112 9.35 20.30 -13.25
N PHE A 113 9.84 20.63 -12.06
CA PHE A 113 9.66 21.97 -11.49
C PHE A 113 10.38 23.06 -12.29
N GLU A 114 11.57 22.77 -12.82
CA GLU A 114 12.29 23.70 -13.71
C GLU A 114 11.51 23.94 -15.01
N MET A 115 11.00 22.88 -15.65
CA MET A 115 10.16 23.00 -16.84
C MET A 115 8.87 23.79 -16.61
N GLU A 116 8.29 23.66 -15.42
CA GLU A 116 7.07 24.36 -15.05
C GLU A 116 7.32 25.85 -14.80
N GLU A 117 8.43 26.20 -14.16
CA GLU A 117 8.87 27.60 -14.01
C GLU A 117 9.11 28.25 -15.38
N GLN A 118 9.81 27.56 -16.28
CA GLN A 118 10.03 28.04 -17.66
C GLN A 118 8.71 28.23 -18.42
N ALA A 119 7.74 27.34 -18.24
CA ALA A 119 6.43 27.47 -18.86
C ALA A 119 5.63 28.66 -18.31
N LEU A 120 5.78 28.95 -17.01
CA LEU A 120 5.17 30.11 -16.35
C LEU A 120 5.79 31.41 -16.85
N ASP A 121 7.11 31.48 -16.96
CA ASP A 121 7.82 32.67 -17.47
C ASP A 121 7.42 32.97 -18.92
N TYR A 122 7.36 31.95 -19.77
CA TYR A 122 6.88 32.08 -21.15
C TYR A 122 5.41 32.55 -21.22
N HIS A 123 4.57 32.14 -20.27
CA HIS A 123 3.19 32.62 -20.15
C HIS A 123 3.09 34.07 -19.73
N TYR A 124 3.96 34.49 -18.82
CA TYR A 124 4.01 35.86 -18.36
C TYR A 124 4.41 36.84 -19.48
N GLU A 125 5.34 36.43 -20.35
CA GLU A 125 5.82 37.27 -21.47
C GLU A 125 4.82 37.37 -22.63
N ASP A 126 4.31 36.24 -23.15
CA ASP A 126 3.52 36.25 -24.40
C ASP A 126 2.02 36.46 -24.17
N GLN A 127 1.46 36.04 -23.02
CA GLN A 127 0.02 36.12 -22.66
C GLN A 127 -0.97 35.66 -23.75
N THR A 128 -0.54 34.79 -24.66
CA THR A 128 -1.37 34.25 -25.75
C THR A 128 -2.16 33.02 -25.31
N LEU A 129 -3.18 32.65 -26.11
CA LEU A 129 -3.90 31.37 -25.95
C LEU A 129 -2.95 30.17 -26.05
N PHE A 130 -1.97 30.22 -26.96
CA PHE A 130 -0.97 29.17 -27.12
C PHE A 130 -0.10 29.06 -25.86
N SER A 131 0.31 30.19 -25.30
CA SER A 131 1.09 30.22 -24.07
C SER A 131 0.31 29.68 -22.86
N SER A 132 -1.01 29.91 -22.82
CA SER A 132 -1.90 29.30 -21.81
C SER A 132 -1.95 27.77 -21.91
N LEU A 133 -1.87 27.21 -23.13
CA LEU A 133 -1.83 25.76 -23.34
C LEU A 133 -0.50 25.13 -22.90
N ILE A 134 0.61 25.87 -23.05
CA ILE A 134 1.95 25.41 -22.66
C ILE A 134 2.05 25.15 -21.15
N LEU A 135 1.31 25.88 -20.30
CA LEU A 135 1.27 25.64 -18.85
C LEU A 135 0.88 24.20 -18.47
N PHE A 136 0.08 23.52 -19.28
CA PHE A 136 -0.33 22.14 -19.00
C PHE A 136 0.71 21.10 -19.45
N MET A 137 1.62 21.46 -20.37
CA MET A 137 2.56 20.52 -20.98
C MET A 137 3.53 19.86 -19.98
N PRO A 138 4.19 20.60 -19.06
CA PRO A 138 5.09 19.98 -18.08
C PRO A 138 4.40 18.92 -17.23
N SER A 139 3.17 19.21 -16.78
CA SER A 139 2.39 18.29 -15.95
C SER A 139 2.00 17.01 -16.70
N ILE A 140 1.60 17.12 -17.97
CA ILE A 140 1.27 15.96 -18.81
C ILE A 140 2.52 15.11 -19.08
N ILE A 141 3.64 15.74 -19.42
CA ILE A 141 4.91 15.05 -19.66
C ILE A 141 5.35 14.31 -18.40
N TYR A 142 5.33 14.99 -17.25
CA TYR A 142 5.71 14.40 -15.97
C TYR A 142 4.83 13.19 -15.60
N ALA A 143 3.50 13.29 -15.78
CA ALA A 143 2.60 12.17 -15.54
C ALA A 143 2.92 10.93 -16.40
N VAL A 144 3.24 11.13 -17.69
CA VAL A 144 3.65 10.03 -18.58
C VAL A 144 5.00 9.45 -18.15
N VAL A 145 5.96 10.29 -17.79
CA VAL A 145 7.29 9.85 -17.33
C VAL A 145 7.18 9.01 -16.07
N ILE A 146 6.40 9.43 -15.07
CA ILE A 146 6.20 8.68 -13.83
C ILE A 146 5.56 7.32 -14.09
N GLU A 147 4.55 7.22 -14.94
CA GLU A 147 3.93 5.94 -15.30
C GLU A 147 4.92 4.98 -15.97
N VAL A 148 5.75 5.50 -16.88
CA VAL A 148 6.82 4.71 -17.51
C VAL A 148 7.86 4.27 -16.48
N MET A 149 8.27 5.17 -15.58
CA MET A 149 9.22 4.85 -14.51
C MET A 149 8.69 3.80 -13.54
N ASN A 150 7.43 3.87 -13.13
CA ASN A 150 6.79 2.88 -12.26
C ASN A 150 6.81 1.48 -12.89
N ARG A 151 6.51 1.38 -14.20
CA ARG A 151 6.55 0.10 -14.92
C ARG A 151 7.96 -0.47 -15.04
N ILE A 152 8.93 0.36 -15.42
CA ILE A 152 10.34 -0.05 -15.53
C ILE A 152 10.87 -0.49 -14.16
N TYR A 153 10.58 0.28 -13.11
CA TYR A 153 11.02 -0.04 -11.77
C TYR A 153 10.36 -1.31 -11.23
N ARG A 154 9.07 -1.54 -11.49
CA ARG A 154 8.39 -2.80 -11.11
C ARG A 154 9.08 -4.02 -11.73
N TYR A 155 9.39 -3.97 -13.03
CA TYR A 155 10.12 -5.04 -13.70
C TYR A 155 11.51 -5.26 -13.07
N ALA A 156 12.25 -4.18 -12.79
CA ALA A 156 13.55 -4.25 -12.14
C ALA A 156 13.46 -4.82 -10.71
N ALA A 157 12.44 -4.42 -9.94
CA ALA A 157 12.20 -4.88 -8.58
C ALA A 157 11.81 -6.37 -8.54
N GLU A 158 10.98 -6.84 -9.48
CA GLU A 158 10.63 -8.27 -9.64
C GLU A 158 11.86 -9.11 -9.98
N PHE A 159 12.67 -8.64 -10.94
CA PHE A 159 13.93 -9.30 -11.31
C PHE A 159 14.89 -9.38 -10.12
N LEU A 160 15.13 -8.25 -9.44
CA LEU A 160 16.07 -8.16 -8.33
C LEU A 160 15.62 -8.99 -7.13
N THR A 161 14.33 -8.98 -6.81
CA THR A 161 13.77 -9.77 -5.70
C THR A 161 13.77 -11.27 -6.04
N SER A 162 13.62 -11.65 -7.32
CA SER A 162 13.76 -13.03 -7.74
C SER A 162 15.22 -13.49 -7.62
N TRP A 163 16.15 -12.61 -7.97
CA TRP A 163 17.60 -12.86 -7.85
C TRP A 163 18.08 -12.96 -6.39
N GLU A 164 17.39 -12.32 -5.43
CA GLU A 164 17.66 -12.49 -3.99
C GLU A 164 17.41 -13.92 -3.49
N ASN A 165 16.66 -14.74 -4.24
CA ASN A 165 16.42 -16.16 -3.96
C ASN A 165 15.78 -16.43 -2.59
N HIS A 166 14.57 -15.90 -2.39
CA HIS A 166 13.75 -16.12 -1.19
C HIS A 166 13.14 -17.54 -1.19
N ARG A 167 13.19 -18.24 -0.05
CA ARG A 167 12.63 -19.60 0.09
C ARG A 167 11.11 -19.63 0.01
N LEU A 168 10.45 -18.74 0.75
CA LEU A 168 8.99 -18.70 0.86
C LEU A 168 8.40 -17.63 -0.06
N GLU A 169 7.22 -17.90 -0.62
CA GLU A 169 6.50 -16.93 -1.45
C GLU A 169 6.13 -15.68 -0.65
N SER A 170 5.68 -15.85 0.60
CA SER A 170 5.39 -14.73 1.50
C SER A 170 6.61 -13.81 1.74
N SER A 171 7.81 -14.38 1.89
CA SER A 171 9.05 -13.60 2.04
C SER A 171 9.39 -12.82 0.78
N TYR A 172 9.27 -13.47 -0.38
CA TYR A 172 9.47 -12.80 -1.67
C TYR A 172 8.50 -11.64 -1.84
N GLN A 173 7.21 -11.88 -1.65
CA GLN A 173 6.16 -10.88 -1.82
C GLN A 173 6.39 -9.70 -0.86
N ASN A 174 6.71 -9.93 0.41
CA ASN A 174 6.99 -8.85 1.35
C ASN A 174 8.16 -7.95 0.90
N HIS A 175 9.25 -8.53 0.38
CA HIS A 175 10.40 -7.76 -0.10
C HIS A 175 10.11 -7.04 -1.42
N LEU A 176 9.33 -7.66 -2.32
CA LEU A 176 8.90 -7.04 -3.56
C LEU A 176 7.99 -5.84 -3.27
N VAL A 177 6.96 -6.06 -2.43
CA VAL A 177 6.03 -5.02 -1.98
C VAL A 177 6.81 -3.86 -1.39
N LEU A 178 7.76 -4.10 -0.48
CA LEU A 178 8.55 -3.03 0.15
C LEU A 178 9.32 -2.20 -0.89
N LYS A 179 10.00 -2.83 -1.85
CA LYS A 179 10.78 -2.11 -2.88
C LYS A 179 9.88 -1.24 -3.76
N VAL A 180 8.75 -1.79 -4.23
CA VAL A 180 7.81 -1.10 -5.11
C VAL A 180 7.06 0.01 -4.36
N LEU A 181 6.69 -0.25 -3.10
CA LEU A 181 5.99 0.71 -2.26
C LEU A 181 6.82 1.96 -1.97
N VAL A 182 8.09 1.82 -1.58
CA VAL A 182 8.95 3.00 -1.28
C VAL A 182 9.14 3.87 -2.53
N PHE A 183 9.29 3.26 -3.70
CA PHE A 183 9.42 3.98 -4.96
C PHE A 183 8.13 4.70 -5.36
N ASN A 184 6.99 4.01 -5.31
CA ASN A 184 5.69 4.62 -5.60
C ASN A 184 5.34 5.73 -4.60
N PHE A 185 5.62 5.53 -3.31
CA PHE A 185 5.44 6.55 -2.29
C PHE A 185 6.23 7.83 -2.64
N LEU A 186 7.51 7.69 -2.97
CA LEU A 186 8.34 8.83 -3.36
C LEU A 186 7.79 9.51 -4.62
N ASN A 187 7.48 8.76 -5.68
CA ASN A 187 6.94 9.33 -6.93
C ASN A 187 5.62 10.06 -6.75
N CYS A 188 4.73 9.57 -5.88
CA CYS A 188 3.43 10.18 -5.63
C CYS A 188 3.51 11.40 -4.70
N PHE A 189 4.35 11.34 -3.65
CA PHE A 189 4.33 12.34 -2.59
C PHE A 189 5.49 13.34 -2.63
N ALA A 190 6.60 13.08 -3.33
CA ALA A 190 7.75 13.98 -3.35
C ALA A 190 7.40 15.36 -3.91
N SER A 191 6.63 15.43 -5.01
CA SER A 191 6.20 16.71 -5.58
C SER A 191 5.29 17.49 -4.62
N LEU A 192 4.42 16.80 -3.90
CA LEU A 192 3.55 17.41 -2.88
C LEU A 192 4.36 17.91 -1.68
N PHE A 193 5.35 17.14 -1.23
CA PHE A 193 6.27 17.58 -0.18
C PHE A 193 7.11 18.77 -0.62
N TYR A 194 7.53 18.82 -1.88
CA TYR A 194 8.25 19.97 -2.44
C TYR A 194 7.38 21.23 -2.44
N ILE A 195 6.14 21.14 -2.94
CA ILE A 195 5.20 22.27 -2.92
C ILE A 195 4.92 22.73 -1.48
N ALA A 196 4.73 21.78 -0.55
CA ALA A 196 4.40 22.07 0.84
C ALA A 196 5.56 22.72 1.62
N PHE A 197 6.77 22.16 1.50
CA PHE A 197 7.88 22.45 2.42
C PHE A 197 9.03 23.22 1.79
N VAL A 198 9.08 23.35 0.46
CA VAL A 198 10.09 24.15 -0.25
C VAL A 198 9.46 25.40 -0.87
N LEU A 199 8.34 25.24 -1.59
CA LEU A 199 7.65 26.38 -2.23
C LEU A 199 6.72 27.14 -1.27
N PHE A 200 6.28 26.49 -0.18
CA PHE A 200 5.33 27.05 0.79
C PHE A 200 3.99 27.53 0.18
N ASP A 201 3.56 26.95 -0.93
CA ASP A 201 2.32 27.34 -1.62
C ASP A 201 1.18 26.38 -1.27
N MET A 202 0.41 26.74 -0.23
CA MET A 202 -0.73 25.94 0.24
C MET A 202 -1.89 25.91 -0.75
N LYS A 203 -2.05 26.97 -1.57
CA LYS A 203 -3.10 27.03 -2.58
C LYS A 203 -2.80 26.03 -3.69
N ARG A 204 -1.56 26.04 -4.18
CA ARG A 204 -1.09 25.09 -5.18
C ARG A 204 -1.10 23.67 -4.63
N LEU A 205 -0.67 23.45 -3.39
CA LEU A 205 -0.75 22.15 -2.73
C LEU A 205 -2.18 21.60 -2.73
N ARG A 206 -3.17 22.42 -2.34
CA ARG A 206 -4.58 22.05 -2.35
C ARG A 206 -5.09 21.72 -3.75
N GLN A 207 -4.71 22.50 -4.76
CA GLN A 207 -5.10 22.25 -6.15
C GLN A 207 -4.46 20.97 -6.71
N SER A 208 -3.17 20.75 -6.44
CA SER A 208 -2.46 19.52 -6.83
C SER A 208 -3.05 18.30 -6.13
N LEU A 209 -3.33 18.36 -4.83
CA LEU A 209 -3.97 17.27 -4.07
C LEU A 209 -5.36 16.94 -4.62
N ALA A 210 -6.21 17.95 -4.81
CA ALA A 210 -7.56 17.74 -5.33
C ALA A 210 -7.52 17.14 -6.74
N THR A 211 -6.63 17.67 -7.60
CA THR A 211 -6.46 17.18 -8.96
C THR A 211 -5.98 15.74 -8.95
N LEU A 212 -4.89 15.43 -8.25
CA LEU A 212 -4.34 14.06 -8.18
C LEU A 212 -5.36 13.06 -7.62
N LEU A 213 -6.05 13.40 -6.54
CA LEU A 213 -7.07 12.52 -5.97
C LEU A 213 -8.21 12.25 -6.94
N ILE A 214 -8.81 13.29 -7.51
CA ILE A 214 -10.00 13.14 -8.36
C ILE A 214 -9.62 12.50 -9.70
N THR A 215 -8.56 12.98 -10.36
CA THR A 215 -8.18 12.47 -11.68
C THR A 215 -7.62 11.05 -11.59
N SER A 216 -6.77 10.75 -10.60
CA SER A 216 -6.23 9.40 -10.44
C SER A 216 -7.35 8.41 -10.11
N GLN A 217 -8.28 8.74 -9.21
CA GLN A 217 -9.38 7.84 -8.85
C GLN A 217 -10.28 7.54 -10.06
N VAL A 218 -10.67 8.56 -10.82
CA VAL A 218 -11.52 8.38 -12.01
C VAL A 218 -10.80 7.59 -13.10
N LEU A 219 -9.52 7.88 -13.34
CA LEU A 219 -8.72 7.18 -14.35
C LEU A 219 -8.45 5.72 -13.97
N ASN A 220 -8.10 5.46 -12.70
CA ASN A 220 -7.88 4.12 -12.19
C ASN A 220 -9.15 3.28 -12.37
N GLN A 221 -10.31 3.78 -11.95
CA GLN A 221 -11.58 3.09 -12.11
C GLN A 221 -11.91 2.74 -13.57
N CYS A 222 -11.55 3.64 -14.51
CA CYS A 222 -11.70 3.38 -15.93
C CYS A 222 -10.77 2.27 -16.44
N VAL A 223 -9.48 2.34 -16.08
CA VAL A 223 -8.44 1.45 -16.59
C VAL A 223 -8.48 0.07 -15.93
N GLU A 224 -8.86 -0.01 -14.67
CA GLU A 224 -8.81 -1.21 -13.85
C GLU A 224 -10.06 -2.09 -14.00
N ALA A 225 -11.24 -1.49 -14.04
CA ALA A 225 -12.49 -2.24 -14.07
C ALA A 225 -13.27 -2.08 -15.39
N LEU A 226 -13.58 -0.84 -15.78
CA LEU A 226 -14.50 -0.59 -16.90
C LEU A 226 -13.94 -1.03 -18.25
N LEU A 227 -12.70 -0.65 -18.56
CA LEU A 227 -12.05 -0.99 -19.82
C LEU A 227 -11.80 -2.51 -19.94
N PRO A 228 -11.21 -3.21 -18.95
CA PRO A 228 -11.02 -4.65 -19.00
C PRO A 228 -12.34 -5.41 -19.08
N TYR A 229 -13.37 -5.00 -18.35
CA TYR A 229 -14.71 -5.60 -18.45
C TYR A 229 -15.29 -5.48 -19.87
N TRP A 230 -15.21 -4.29 -20.48
CA TRP A 230 -15.72 -4.08 -21.82
C TRP A 230 -14.96 -4.92 -22.86
N LEU A 231 -13.62 -4.96 -22.76
CA LEU A 231 -12.77 -5.78 -23.61
C LEU A 231 -13.09 -7.27 -23.45
N GLN A 232 -13.23 -7.75 -22.21
CA GLN A 232 -13.57 -9.13 -21.91
C GLN A 232 -14.97 -9.50 -22.41
N LYS A 233 -15.96 -8.63 -22.25
CA LYS A 233 -17.32 -8.83 -22.78
C LYS A 233 -17.31 -8.93 -24.30
N ARG A 234 -16.55 -8.07 -24.99
CA ARG A 234 -16.38 -8.10 -26.45
C ARG A 234 -15.69 -9.39 -26.90
N ARG A 235 -14.68 -9.85 -26.15
CA ARG A 235 -13.97 -11.11 -26.40
C ARG A 235 -14.87 -12.33 -26.22
N ASN A 236 -15.62 -12.40 -25.11
CA ASN A 236 -16.58 -13.46 -24.85
C ASN A 236 -17.60 -13.59 -25.98
N LYS A 237 -18.12 -12.46 -26.51
CA LYS A 237 -19.03 -12.48 -27.66
C LYS A 237 -18.39 -13.07 -28.92
N LYS A 238 -17.11 -12.78 -29.18
CA LYS A 238 -16.36 -13.35 -30.31
C LYS A 238 -16.14 -14.85 -30.14
N VAL A 239 -15.73 -15.30 -28.95
CA VAL A 239 -15.49 -16.73 -28.65
C VAL A 239 -16.78 -17.52 -28.77
N LYS A 240 -17.89 -17.07 -28.15
CA LYS A 240 -19.20 -17.72 -28.29
C LYS A 240 -19.62 -17.87 -29.75
N LYS A 241 -19.47 -16.81 -30.56
CA LYS A 241 -19.79 -16.87 -32.00
C LYS A 241 -18.98 -17.94 -32.73
N ARG A 242 -17.68 -18.08 -32.45
CA ARG A 242 -16.81 -19.12 -33.05
C ARG A 242 -17.27 -20.53 -32.65
N ILE A 243 -17.61 -20.74 -31.39
CA ILE A 243 -18.04 -22.04 -30.87
C ILE A 243 -19.37 -22.47 -31.52
N TYR A 244 -20.40 -21.61 -31.52
CA TYR A 244 -21.68 -21.93 -32.14
C TYR A 244 -21.60 -22.14 -33.66
N SER A 245 -20.65 -21.48 -34.35
CA SER A 245 -20.43 -21.73 -35.78
C SER A 245 -19.78 -23.08 -36.08
N SER A 246 -19.08 -23.69 -35.12
CA SER A 246 -18.28 -24.90 -35.33
C SER A 246 -19.08 -26.21 -35.28
N LYS A 247 -20.39 -26.17 -34.94
CA LYS A 247 -21.33 -27.32 -34.90
C LYS A 247 -20.71 -28.63 -34.36
N MET A 248 -20.14 -28.60 -33.15
CA MET A 248 -19.59 -29.80 -32.49
C MET A 248 -20.63 -30.45 -31.57
N ASP A 249 -20.76 -31.78 -31.64
CA ASP A 249 -21.64 -32.64 -30.80
C ASP A 249 -21.11 -32.88 -29.36
N ILE A 250 -20.18 -32.06 -28.89
CA ILE A 250 -19.61 -32.15 -27.55
C ILE A 250 -20.58 -31.52 -26.55
N ASP A 251 -20.53 -31.92 -25.26
CA ASP A 251 -21.13 -31.15 -24.16
C ASP A 251 -20.67 -29.69 -24.24
N LEU A 252 -21.53 -28.88 -24.86
CA LEU A 252 -21.22 -27.52 -25.30
C LEU A 252 -20.94 -26.63 -24.09
N SER A 253 -21.47 -26.98 -22.91
CA SER A 253 -21.42 -26.17 -21.70
C SER A 253 -20.00 -26.07 -21.12
N LEU A 254 -19.37 -27.21 -20.84
CA LEU A 254 -18.01 -27.26 -20.29
C LEU A 254 -16.99 -26.80 -21.32
N PHE A 255 -17.15 -27.20 -22.58
CA PHE A 255 -16.25 -26.78 -23.66
C PHE A 255 -16.31 -25.25 -23.88
N GLU A 256 -17.51 -24.64 -23.82
CA GLU A 256 -17.66 -23.20 -23.88
C GLU A 256 -16.99 -22.51 -22.69
N GLN A 257 -17.24 -23.00 -21.47
CA GLN A 257 -16.66 -22.43 -20.26
C GLN A 257 -15.12 -22.45 -20.31
N VAL A 258 -14.52 -23.60 -20.61
CA VAL A 258 -13.06 -23.74 -20.67
C VAL A 258 -12.46 -22.82 -21.73
N ASN A 259 -13.07 -22.68 -22.91
CA ASN A 259 -12.53 -21.80 -23.95
C ASN A 259 -12.67 -20.31 -23.60
N LEU A 260 -13.74 -19.91 -22.90
CA LEU A 260 -13.89 -18.54 -22.39
C LEU A 260 -12.84 -18.25 -21.32
N GLU A 261 -12.71 -19.13 -20.33
CA GLU A 261 -11.79 -18.95 -19.20
C GLU A 261 -10.32 -19.10 -19.61
N LYS A 262 -9.99 -19.96 -20.58
CA LYS A 262 -8.61 -20.10 -21.10
C LYS A 262 -8.07 -18.76 -21.59
N GLU A 263 -8.94 -17.97 -22.20
CA GLU A 263 -8.61 -16.71 -22.83
C GLU A 263 -8.58 -15.52 -21.86
N MET A 264 -9.25 -15.57 -20.70
CA MET A 264 -9.24 -14.50 -19.70
C MET A 264 -7.83 -14.18 -19.17
N ASP A 265 -7.65 -13.01 -18.56
CA ASP A 265 -6.38 -12.64 -17.94
C ASP A 265 -6.24 -13.28 -16.55
N THR A 266 -5.00 -13.43 -16.08
CA THR A 266 -4.70 -14.01 -14.76
C THR A 266 -4.59 -12.90 -13.73
N PHE A 267 -5.22 -13.08 -12.57
CA PHE A 267 -5.06 -12.17 -11.44
C PHE A 267 -3.63 -12.29 -10.87
N LEU A 268 -2.87 -11.20 -10.90
CA LEU A 268 -1.45 -11.16 -10.52
C LEU A 268 -1.21 -11.05 -9.00
N GLY A 269 -2.28 -10.88 -8.21
CA GLY A 269 -2.23 -10.71 -6.77
C GLY A 269 -2.83 -9.38 -6.31
N THR A 270 -2.90 -9.20 -5.00
CA THR A 270 -3.58 -8.06 -4.35
C THR A 270 -2.69 -6.83 -4.17
N PHE A 271 -1.50 -6.82 -4.77
CA PHE A 271 -0.52 -5.75 -4.58
C PHE A 271 -1.06 -4.39 -5.04
N ASP A 272 -1.57 -4.33 -6.27
CA ASP A 272 -2.05 -3.09 -6.86
C ASP A 272 -3.31 -2.58 -6.12
N ASP A 273 -4.21 -3.49 -5.70
CA ASP A 273 -5.39 -3.17 -4.89
C ASP A 273 -5.01 -2.52 -3.53
N TYR A 274 -4.03 -3.09 -2.82
CA TYR A 274 -3.57 -2.52 -1.55
C TYR A 274 -2.75 -1.24 -1.75
N LEU A 275 -1.99 -1.14 -2.85
CA LEU A 275 -1.23 0.06 -3.18
C LEU A 275 -2.17 1.26 -3.36
N GLU A 276 -3.31 1.07 -4.03
CA GLU A 276 -4.32 2.12 -4.16
C GLU A 276 -4.81 2.60 -2.79
N LEU A 277 -5.22 1.67 -1.92
CA LEU A 277 -5.68 2.02 -0.57
C LEU A 277 -4.58 2.70 0.25
N PHE A 278 -3.33 2.29 0.09
CA PHE A 278 -2.18 2.88 0.76
C PHE A 278 -1.93 4.33 0.31
N LEU A 279 -1.93 4.59 -1.01
CA LEU A 279 -1.76 5.94 -1.55
C LEU A 279 -2.95 6.83 -1.14
N GLN A 280 -4.17 6.31 -1.20
CA GLN A 280 -5.37 7.02 -0.75
C GLN A 280 -5.29 7.39 0.73
N PHE A 281 -4.87 6.46 1.59
CA PHE A 281 -4.62 6.74 3.00
C PHE A 281 -3.51 7.79 3.20
N GLY A 282 -2.46 7.77 2.39
CA GLY A 282 -1.40 8.78 2.40
C GLY A 282 -1.93 10.17 2.07
N TYR A 283 -2.68 10.34 0.97
CA TYR A 283 -3.29 11.63 0.61
C TYR A 283 -4.22 12.17 1.69
N VAL A 284 -4.98 11.30 2.37
CA VAL A 284 -5.90 11.70 3.45
C VAL A 284 -5.15 12.04 4.73
N SER A 285 -4.13 11.26 5.11
CA SER A 285 -3.46 11.40 6.41
C SER A 285 -2.35 12.44 6.41
N LEU A 286 -1.49 12.50 5.38
CA LEU A 286 -0.34 13.42 5.32
C LEU A 286 -0.77 14.88 5.26
N PHE A 287 -1.76 15.19 4.42
CA PHE A 287 -2.18 16.57 4.12
C PHE A 287 -3.55 16.92 4.69
N SER A 288 -3.94 16.22 5.77
CA SER A 288 -5.27 16.34 6.35
C SER A 288 -5.61 17.78 6.78
N CYS A 289 -4.62 18.51 7.31
CA CYS A 289 -4.79 19.92 7.70
C CYS A 289 -5.05 20.84 6.50
N VAL A 290 -4.44 20.58 5.35
CA VAL A 290 -4.53 21.47 4.18
C VAL A 290 -5.77 21.18 3.35
N TYR A 291 -6.15 19.90 3.22
CA TYR A 291 -7.30 19.50 2.40
C TYR A 291 -8.20 18.47 3.08
N PRO A 292 -9.04 18.90 4.06
CA PRO A 292 -9.95 18.01 4.80
C PRO A 292 -10.93 17.22 3.93
N LEU A 293 -11.30 17.74 2.75
CA LEU A 293 -12.18 17.07 1.80
C LEU A 293 -11.58 15.82 1.16
N ALA A 294 -10.25 15.61 1.23
CA ALA A 294 -9.61 14.39 0.74
C ALA A 294 -10.30 13.14 1.28
N ALA A 295 -10.69 13.14 2.56
CA ALA A 295 -11.37 12.02 3.19
C ALA A 295 -12.77 11.75 2.62
N VAL A 296 -13.47 12.78 2.13
CA VAL A 296 -14.79 12.62 1.50
C VAL A 296 -14.64 11.94 0.14
N PHE A 297 -13.70 12.41 -0.68
CA PHE A 297 -13.40 11.78 -1.98
C PHE A 297 -12.92 10.34 -1.82
N ALA A 298 -12.07 10.07 -0.82
CA ALA A 298 -11.63 8.72 -0.52
C ALA A 298 -12.80 7.77 -0.18
N VAL A 299 -13.78 8.23 0.63
CA VAL A 299 -14.97 7.43 0.96
C VAL A 299 -15.83 7.18 -0.28
N LEU A 300 -16.06 8.20 -1.11
CA LEU A 300 -16.84 8.06 -2.35
C LEU A 300 -16.17 7.07 -3.31
N ASN A 301 -14.84 7.16 -3.47
CA ASN A 301 -14.07 6.20 -4.25
C ASN A 301 -14.21 4.79 -3.67
N ASN A 302 -14.06 4.61 -2.36
CA ASN A 302 -14.13 3.27 -1.75
C ASN A 302 -15.52 2.63 -1.87
N ILE A 303 -16.59 3.43 -1.94
CA ILE A 303 -17.93 2.91 -2.24
C ILE A 303 -17.97 2.34 -3.66
N THR A 304 -17.44 3.06 -4.66
CA THR A 304 -17.36 2.53 -6.03
C THR A 304 -16.37 1.38 -6.13
N GLU A 305 -15.27 1.42 -5.37
CA GLU A 305 -14.18 0.45 -5.39
C GLU A 305 -14.65 -0.96 -5.01
N ASN A 306 -15.47 -1.04 -3.96
CA ASN A 306 -16.06 -2.30 -3.54
C ASN A 306 -16.82 -3.02 -4.67
N TYR A 307 -17.45 -2.26 -5.59
CA TYR A 307 -18.19 -2.81 -6.71
C TYR A 307 -17.32 -3.04 -7.95
N SER A 308 -16.35 -2.15 -8.24
CA SER A 308 -15.40 -2.32 -9.35
C SER A 308 -14.51 -3.54 -9.12
N ASP A 309 -13.97 -3.73 -7.92
CA ASP A 309 -13.17 -4.90 -7.56
C ASP A 309 -13.99 -6.19 -7.61
N ALA A 310 -15.23 -6.16 -7.12
CA ALA A 310 -16.12 -7.31 -7.24
C ALA A 310 -16.39 -7.66 -8.71
N LEU A 311 -16.57 -6.67 -9.59
CA LEU A 311 -16.75 -6.87 -11.03
C LEU A 311 -15.47 -7.45 -11.67
N LYS A 312 -14.31 -6.89 -11.31
CA LYS A 312 -12.98 -7.31 -11.75
C LYS A 312 -12.76 -8.80 -11.45
N MET A 313 -13.02 -9.22 -10.21
CA MET A 313 -12.89 -10.62 -9.80
C MET A 313 -13.93 -11.55 -10.40
N CYS A 314 -15.16 -11.08 -10.64
CA CYS A 314 -16.24 -11.94 -11.14
C CYS A 314 -16.28 -12.08 -12.67
N ARG A 315 -15.84 -11.08 -13.42
CA ARG A 315 -16.10 -10.98 -14.88
C ARG A 315 -14.88 -10.64 -15.73
N VAL A 316 -13.76 -10.23 -15.14
CA VAL A 316 -12.54 -9.84 -15.88
C VAL A 316 -11.49 -10.94 -15.80
N PHE A 317 -11.12 -11.36 -14.59
CA PHE A 317 -10.04 -12.32 -14.38
C PHE A 317 -10.53 -13.78 -14.27
N LYS A 318 -9.63 -14.71 -14.59
CA LYS A 318 -9.79 -16.11 -14.21
C LYS A 318 -9.85 -16.25 -12.70
N ARG A 319 -10.52 -17.30 -12.22
CA ARG A 319 -10.52 -17.63 -10.79
C ARG A 319 -9.08 -17.82 -10.29
N PRO A 320 -8.60 -17.02 -9.34
CA PRO A 320 -7.27 -17.19 -8.78
C PRO A 320 -7.22 -18.44 -7.89
N PHE A 321 -6.01 -18.98 -7.72
CA PHE A 321 -5.77 -19.99 -6.70
C PHE A 321 -5.89 -19.39 -5.31
N SER A 322 -6.48 -20.14 -4.38
CA SER A 322 -6.67 -19.68 -3.00
C SER A 322 -5.36 -19.80 -2.21
N GLU A 323 -4.86 -18.67 -1.71
CA GLU A 323 -3.69 -18.64 -0.83
C GLU A 323 -4.12 -18.35 0.62
N PRO A 324 -3.80 -19.21 1.59
CA PRO A 324 -4.17 -18.99 2.98
C PRO A 324 -3.35 -17.84 3.59
N THR A 325 -4.04 -16.79 4.04
CA THR A 325 -3.43 -15.64 4.70
C THR A 325 -3.94 -15.37 6.11
N ALA A 326 -3.01 -15.04 7.02
CA ALA A 326 -3.30 -14.75 8.43
C ALA A 326 -3.31 -13.24 8.72
N THR A 327 -2.69 -12.43 7.86
CA THR A 327 -2.58 -10.97 7.96
C THR A 327 -2.51 -10.36 6.56
N ILE A 328 -2.62 -9.03 6.48
CA ILE A 328 -2.35 -8.25 5.26
C ILE A 328 -0.84 -8.17 4.92
N GLY A 329 0.03 -8.88 5.65
CA GLY A 329 1.47 -8.91 5.40
C GLY A 329 2.16 -7.59 5.74
N VAL A 330 3.16 -7.22 4.92
CA VAL A 330 3.96 -6.00 5.09
C VAL A 330 3.15 -4.70 4.99
N TRP A 331 1.94 -4.74 4.41
CA TRP A 331 1.06 -3.59 4.33
C TRP A 331 0.73 -2.99 5.70
N GLN A 332 0.60 -3.81 6.75
CA GLN A 332 0.37 -3.31 8.11
C GLN A 332 1.48 -2.34 8.53
N LEU A 333 2.74 -2.75 8.35
CA LEU A 333 3.91 -1.91 8.63
C LEU A 333 3.92 -0.66 7.77
N ALA A 334 3.53 -0.76 6.50
CA ALA A 334 3.47 0.38 5.60
C ALA A 334 2.43 1.42 6.05
N PHE A 335 1.20 1.00 6.37
CA PHE A 335 0.16 1.90 6.87
C PHE A 335 0.55 2.53 8.21
N GLU A 336 1.16 1.77 9.13
CA GLU A 336 1.68 2.30 10.39
C GLU A 336 2.79 3.33 10.17
N THR A 337 3.71 3.07 9.24
CA THR A 337 4.79 4.00 8.86
C THR A 337 4.23 5.29 8.26
N MET A 338 3.28 5.20 7.32
CA MET A 338 2.57 6.36 6.79
C MET A 338 1.88 7.16 7.90
N SER A 339 1.26 6.46 8.84
CA SER A 339 0.60 7.03 10.01
C SER A 339 1.59 7.74 10.95
N VAL A 340 2.85 7.32 11.02
CA VAL A 340 3.93 8.03 11.73
C VAL A 340 4.40 9.26 10.95
N ILE A 341 4.67 9.11 9.65
CA ILE A 341 5.09 10.22 8.77
C ILE A 341 4.05 11.35 8.80
N SER A 342 2.76 11.01 8.78
CA SER A 342 1.68 12.00 8.87
C SER A 342 1.70 12.84 10.15
N VAL A 343 2.18 12.32 11.29
CA VAL A 343 2.33 13.14 12.51
C VAL A 343 3.31 14.27 12.24
N VAL A 344 4.48 13.94 11.69
CA VAL A 344 5.52 14.91 11.34
C VAL A 344 4.99 15.90 10.31
N THR A 345 4.39 15.42 9.21
CA THR A 345 3.86 16.26 8.13
C THR A 345 2.81 17.26 8.64
N ASN A 346 1.82 16.81 9.42
CA ASN A 346 0.79 17.72 9.93
C ASN A 346 1.35 18.72 10.97
N CYS A 347 2.28 18.31 11.84
CA CYS A 347 2.90 19.23 12.80
C CYS A 347 3.69 20.34 12.09
N VAL A 348 4.47 19.99 11.07
CA VAL A 348 5.23 20.96 10.26
C VAL A 348 4.28 21.90 9.50
N LEU A 349 3.23 21.37 8.87
CA LEU A 349 2.23 22.18 8.15
C LEU A 349 1.52 23.17 9.06
N ILE A 350 1.15 22.77 10.28
CA ILE A 350 0.55 23.67 11.28
C ILE A 350 1.54 24.74 11.70
N GLY A 351 2.80 24.36 11.97
CA GLY A 351 3.87 25.28 12.34
C GLY A 351 4.15 26.35 11.28
N MET A 352 3.96 26.01 9.99
CA MET A 352 4.13 26.93 8.86
C MET A 352 2.91 27.80 8.57
N SER A 353 1.79 27.60 9.27
CA SER A 353 0.59 28.39 9.03
C SER A 353 0.78 29.86 9.42
N PRO A 354 0.23 30.83 8.65
CA PRO A 354 0.34 32.25 8.98
C PRO A 354 -0.19 32.61 10.38
N GLN A 355 -1.18 31.87 10.86
CA GLN A 355 -1.80 32.11 12.17
C GLN A 355 -0.86 31.75 13.32
N VAL A 356 -0.13 30.63 13.20
CA VAL A 356 0.87 30.23 14.19
C VAL A 356 2.06 31.16 14.17
N HIS A 357 2.52 31.54 12.99
CA HIS A 357 3.57 32.56 12.85
C HIS A 357 3.16 33.91 13.44
N ALA A 358 1.87 34.26 13.42
CA ALA A 358 1.38 35.48 14.03
C ALA A 358 1.39 35.45 15.57
N VAL A 359 1.35 34.27 16.19
CA VAL A 359 1.50 34.10 17.66
C VAL A 359 2.98 34.23 18.07
N PHE A 360 3.90 33.67 17.27
CA PHE A 360 5.34 33.65 17.54
C PHE A 360 6.13 34.63 16.64
N ARG A 361 5.73 35.91 16.62
CA ARG A 361 6.37 36.92 15.76
C ARG A 361 7.84 37.16 16.10
N ASP A 362 8.17 37.15 17.38
CA ASP A 362 9.47 37.62 17.87
C ASP A 362 10.53 36.51 17.90
N SER A 363 10.13 35.24 18.03
CA SER A 363 11.05 34.11 18.19
C SER A 363 10.64 32.90 17.35
N LYS A 364 11.28 32.73 16.19
CA LYS A 364 11.10 31.54 15.34
C LYS A 364 11.66 30.27 15.97
N THR A 365 12.69 30.39 16.82
CA THR A 365 13.29 29.24 17.51
C THR A 365 12.33 28.65 18.54
N GLU A 366 11.61 29.49 19.27
CA GLU A 366 10.59 29.06 20.22
C GLU A 366 9.44 28.33 19.51
N LEU A 367 8.99 28.85 18.36
CA LEU A 367 8.01 28.18 17.52
C LEU A 367 8.46 26.76 17.14
N VAL A 368 9.68 26.60 16.62
CA VAL A 368 10.20 25.29 16.22
C VAL A 368 10.27 24.34 17.42
N LEU A 369 10.74 24.80 18.57
CA LEU A 369 10.81 23.98 19.78
C LEU A 369 9.43 23.52 20.25
N ILE A 370 8.42 24.39 20.19
CA ILE A 370 7.04 24.03 20.56
C ILE A 370 6.45 23.04 19.57
N VAL A 371 6.63 23.24 18.26
CA VAL A 371 6.15 22.30 17.23
C VAL A 371 6.78 20.93 17.42
N VAL A 372 8.09 20.87 17.63
CA VAL A 372 8.82 19.61 17.89
C VAL A 372 8.36 18.96 19.21
N LEU A 373 8.11 19.74 20.26
CA LEU A 373 7.58 19.22 21.52
C LEU A 373 6.19 18.60 21.32
N VAL A 374 5.28 19.28 20.63
CA VAL A 374 3.94 18.78 20.31
C VAL A 374 4.02 17.51 19.46
N GLU A 375 4.90 17.49 18.46
CA GLU A 375 5.17 16.32 17.63
C GLU A 375 5.59 15.11 18.48
N HIS A 376 6.57 15.28 19.39
CA HIS A 376 7.02 14.19 20.27
C HIS A 376 5.93 13.71 21.22
N ILE A 377 5.10 14.61 21.74
CA ILE A 377 3.93 14.24 22.57
C ILE A 377 2.93 13.40 21.76
N LEU A 378 2.63 13.80 20.52
CA LEU A 378 1.70 13.07 19.66
C LEU A 378 2.27 11.70 19.24
N LEU A 379 3.56 11.61 18.93
CA LEU A 379 4.24 10.34 18.67
C LEU A 379 4.23 9.44 19.89
N ALA A 380 4.55 9.97 21.09
CA ALA A 380 4.50 9.21 22.33
C ALA A 380 3.08 8.68 22.59
N LEU A 381 2.06 9.53 22.47
CA LEU A 381 0.67 9.13 22.62
C LEU A 381 0.26 8.06 21.60
N LYS A 382 0.70 8.18 20.35
CA LYS A 382 0.51 7.18 19.30
C LYS A 382 1.10 5.82 19.69
N PHE A 383 2.36 5.78 20.10
CA PHE A 383 3.01 4.53 20.51
C PHE A 383 2.37 3.92 21.77
N VAL A 384 1.96 4.75 22.72
CA VAL A 384 1.21 4.30 23.90
C VAL A 384 -0.12 3.67 23.49
N MET A 385 -0.90 4.29 22.61
CA MET A 385 -2.15 3.71 22.13
C MET A 385 -1.93 2.39 21.38
N ALA A 386 -0.93 2.32 20.50
CA ALA A 386 -0.58 1.11 19.78
C ALA A 386 -0.15 -0.03 20.73
N PHE A 387 0.52 0.31 21.84
CA PHE A 387 0.89 -0.67 22.86
C PHE A 387 -0.28 -1.10 23.75
N VAL A 388 -1.15 -0.17 24.13
CA VAL A 388 -2.29 -0.43 25.02
C VAL A 388 -3.37 -1.26 24.33
N ILE A 389 -3.60 -1.02 23.04
CA ILE A 389 -4.60 -1.77 22.26
C ILE A 389 -3.98 -3.09 21.82
N ALA A 390 -4.29 -4.18 22.53
CA ALA A 390 -3.77 -5.50 22.17
C ALA A 390 -4.18 -5.92 20.74
N ASP A 391 -3.23 -6.41 19.93
CA ASP A 391 -3.43 -6.85 18.55
C ASP A 391 -4.51 -7.93 18.38
N LYS A 392 -4.67 -8.80 19.38
CA LYS A 392 -5.63 -9.92 19.35
C LYS A 392 -6.67 -9.74 20.44
N PRO A 393 -7.97 -9.94 20.15
CA PRO A 393 -9.00 -9.96 21.19
C PRO A 393 -8.79 -11.08 22.22
N ARG A 394 -9.28 -10.86 23.45
CA ARG A 394 -9.05 -11.74 24.60
C ARG A 394 -9.60 -13.16 24.38
N ASP A 395 -10.76 -13.28 23.74
CA ASP A 395 -11.37 -14.57 23.41
C ASP A 395 -10.50 -15.38 22.43
N ILE A 396 -9.91 -14.72 21.43
CA ILE A 396 -8.98 -15.35 20.49
C ILE A 396 -7.69 -15.75 21.21
N GLN A 397 -7.13 -14.89 22.07
CA GLN A 397 -5.94 -15.22 22.86
C GLN A 397 -6.14 -16.47 23.72
N ILE A 398 -7.29 -16.59 24.42
CA ILE A 398 -7.61 -17.75 25.24
C ILE A 398 -7.72 -19.02 24.37
N LYS A 399 -8.36 -18.93 23.19
CA LYS A 399 -8.49 -20.08 22.28
C LYS A 399 -7.13 -20.53 21.74
N LEU A 400 -6.25 -19.60 21.38
CA LEU A 400 -4.88 -19.89 20.96
C LEU A 400 -4.08 -20.54 22.08
N ALA A 401 -4.14 -20.00 23.29
CA ALA A 401 -3.45 -20.55 24.46
C ALA A 401 -3.94 -21.96 24.81
N LYS A 402 -5.25 -22.22 24.67
CA LYS A 402 -5.82 -23.56 24.86
C LYS A 402 -5.28 -24.56 23.82
N LEU A 403 -5.23 -24.18 22.55
CA LEU A 403 -4.68 -25.02 21.48
C LEU A 403 -3.19 -25.32 21.68
N GLU A 404 -2.43 -24.33 22.13
CA GLU A 404 -1.03 -24.51 22.49
C GLU A 404 -0.86 -25.48 23.67
N PHE A 405 -1.64 -25.29 24.73
CA PHE A 405 -1.66 -26.18 25.90
C PHE A 405 -1.98 -27.64 25.52
N GLU A 406 -3.04 -27.86 24.73
CA GLU A 406 -3.42 -29.20 24.26
C GLU A 406 -2.30 -29.85 23.42
N SER A 407 -1.59 -29.06 22.59
CA SER A 407 -0.46 -29.57 21.81
C SER A 407 0.75 -29.99 22.67
N LEU A 408 1.01 -29.26 23.75
CA LEU A 408 2.06 -29.59 24.72
C LEU A 408 1.70 -30.83 25.54
N GLU A 409 0.43 -30.96 25.92
CA GLU A 409 -0.06 -32.14 26.64
C GLU A 409 0.02 -33.41 25.77
N ALA A 410 -0.36 -33.31 24.49
CA ALA A 410 -0.21 -34.40 23.53
C ALA A 410 1.27 -34.83 23.36
N LEU A 411 2.19 -33.86 23.25
CA LEU A 411 3.63 -34.13 23.18
C LEU A 411 4.14 -34.84 24.44
N LYS A 412 3.72 -34.39 25.62
CA LYS A 412 4.08 -35.01 26.90
C LYS A 412 3.60 -36.46 26.97
N GLN A 413 2.37 -36.72 26.57
CA GLN A 413 1.83 -38.09 26.52
C GLN A 413 2.61 -38.98 25.55
N GLN A 414 3.00 -38.45 24.39
CA GLN A 414 3.82 -39.19 23.41
C GLN A 414 5.20 -39.53 23.99
N GLN A 415 5.86 -38.58 24.65
CA GLN A 415 7.16 -38.82 25.29
C GLN A 415 7.07 -39.86 26.41
N MET A 416 6.01 -39.82 27.24
CA MET A 416 5.79 -40.82 28.28
C MET A 416 5.60 -42.23 27.71
N LYS A 417 4.87 -42.36 26.59
CA LYS A 417 4.70 -43.64 25.90
C LYS A 417 6.02 -44.19 25.37
N LEU A 418 6.80 -43.36 24.67
CA LEU A 418 8.11 -43.74 24.14
C LEU A 418 9.08 -44.16 25.26
N ALA A 419 9.10 -43.43 26.38
CA ALA A 419 9.92 -43.79 27.54
C ALA A 419 9.49 -45.12 28.17
N ALA A 420 8.19 -45.39 28.23
CA ALA A 420 7.67 -46.66 28.75
C ALA A 420 7.96 -47.85 27.81
N GLU A 421 8.02 -47.62 26.49
CA GLU A 421 8.42 -48.61 25.50
C GLU A 421 9.93 -48.90 25.58
N SER A 422 10.78 -47.88 25.71
CA SER A 422 12.24 -48.06 25.87
C SER A 422 12.64 -48.74 27.19
N LEU A 423 11.76 -48.77 28.19
CA LEU A 423 11.98 -49.48 29.45
C LEU A 423 11.57 -50.96 29.38
N LYS A 424 10.87 -51.37 28.32
CA LYS A 424 10.43 -52.76 28.08
C LYS A 424 11.36 -53.54 27.15
N GLU A 425 12.12 -52.84 26.31
CA GLU A 425 13.30 -53.37 25.60
C GLU A 425 14.50 -53.44 26.54
#